data_AF-A0A3T0KZZ9-F1
#
_entry.id   AF-A0A3T0KZZ9-F1
#
_cell.length_a   1.000
_cell.length_b   1.000
_cell.length_c   1.000
_cell.angle_alpha   90.00
_cell.angle_beta   90.00
_cell.angle_gamma   90.00
#
_symmetry.space_group_name_H-M   'P 1'
#
loop_
_entity.id
_entity.type
_entity.pdbx_description
1 polymer ?
#
loop_
_entity_poly.entity_id
_entity_poly.type
_entity_poly.pdbx_seq_one_letter_code
_entity_poly.pdbx_strand_id
1 'polypeptide(L)'
;MFEFWCEYDINPLIIFNEKGHIQYCNQEAEIFLSYVNKKEVYEFVINNAPANPGIKTEFKHVKFKDFEFNGYSIGYKDDTNVGIRFFINTNTHSIELTELEEIDLSMLLNFAIEYSTLKQNITITTMFDPSIPTILVHKKALLDIIFDMLENQKEAIISTKINVGEYIKINDKKYQIIEIGIKTKPHKTIKSPYFEILNKDDGYIIKIPLIKEIDENNNT
;
A
#
# COMPACT_ATOMS: atom_id res chain seq x y z
N MET A 1 2.88 20.02 -22.04
CA MET A 1 2.22 18.70 -22.07
C MET A 1 3.10 17.63 -21.43
N PHE A 2 4.36 17.43 -21.84
CA PHE A 2 5.26 16.45 -21.20
C PHE A 2 5.50 16.73 -19.71
N GLU A 3 5.90 17.96 -19.34
CA GLU A 3 6.12 18.35 -17.94
C GLU A 3 4.87 18.17 -17.08
N PHE A 4 3.68 18.40 -17.64
CA PHE A 4 2.41 18.12 -16.95
C PHE A 4 2.28 16.63 -16.57
N TRP A 5 2.63 15.71 -17.48
CA TRP A 5 2.61 14.28 -17.16
C TRP A 5 3.68 13.88 -16.14
N CYS A 6 4.84 14.54 -16.16
CA CYS A 6 5.88 14.34 -15.14
C CYS A 6 5.43 14.82 -13.76
N GLU A 7 4.76 15.97 -13.72
CA GLU A 7 4.30 16.61 -12.50
C GLU A 7 3.29 15.75 -11.73
N TYR A 8 2.41 15.07 -12.47
CA TYR A 8 1.36 14.20 -11.92
C TYR A 8 1.73 12.70 -11.95
N ASP A 9 2.99 12.35 -12.19
CA ASP A 9 3.45 10.97 -12.00
C ASP A 9 3.48 10.63 -10.51
N ILE A 10 2.85 9.51 -10.13
CA ILE A 10 2.83 8.99 -8.76
C ILE A 10 4.21 8.56 -8.25
N ASN A 11 5.19 8.44 -9.14
CA ASN A 11 6.55 8.07 -8.81
C ASN A 11 7.40 9.32 -8.59
N PRO A 12 8.12 9.45 -7.46
CA PRO A 12 9.06 10.53 -7.25
C PRO A 12 10.09 10.60 -8.40
N LEU A 13 10.12 11.74 -9.08
CA LEU A 13 11.02 12.05 -10.18
C LEU A 13 11.87 13.25 -9.81
N ILE A 14 13.20 13.10 -9.85
CA ILE A 14 14.16 14.17 -9.52
C ILE A 14 15.20 14.26 -10.64
N ILE A 15 15.51 15.47 -11.08
CA ILE A 15 16.62 15.77 -11.99
C ILE A 15 17.61 16.64 -11.25
N PHE A 16 18.86 16.17 -11.17
CA PHE A 16 19.98 16.91 -10.63
C PHE A 16 20.89 17.41 -11.76
N ASN A 17 21.57 18.53 -11.51
CA ASN A 17 22.73 18.91 -12.30
C ASN A 17 24.01 18.23 -11.80
N GLU A 18 25.13 18.49 -12.46
CA GLU A 18 26.46 17.94 -12.15
C GLU A 18 27.01 18.35 -10.78
N LYS A 19 26.39 19.34 -10.12
CA LYS A 19 26.74 19.83 -8.77
C LYS A 19 25.79 19.31 -7.70
N GLY A 20 24.83 18.45 -8.06
CA GLY A 20 23.80 17.94 -7.15
C GLY A 20 22.72 18.96 -6.79
N HIS A 21 22.56 20.04 -7.56
CA HIS A 21 21.41 20.94 -7.45
C HIS A 21 20.22 20.35 -8.19
N ILE A 22 19.03 20.41 -7.60
CA ILE A 22 17.80 19.97 -8.26
C ILE A 22 17.45 21.00 -9.34
N GLN A 23 17.34 20.53 -10.58
CA GLN A 23 16.82 21.29 -11.72
C GLN A 23 15.31 21.11 -11.85
N TYR A 24 14.80 19.93 -11.47
CA TYR A 24 13.38 19.61 -11.48
C TYR A 24 13.08 18.52 -10.47
N CYS A 25 11.93 18.62 -9.81
CA CYS A 25 11.28 17.51 -9.11
C CYS A 25 9.77 17.66 -9.22
N ASN A 26 9.05 16.55 -9.30
CA ASN A 26 7.59 16.55 -9.25
C ASN A 26 7.07 16.60 -7.80
N GLN A 27 5.75 16.73 -7.61
CA GLN A 27 5.11 16.86 -6.30
C GLN A 27 5.48 15.73 -5.34
N GLU A 28 5.49 14.48 -5.82
CA GLU A 28 5.86 13.32 -5.02
C GLU A 28 7.32 13.36 -4.55
N ALA A 29 8.22 13.86 -5.41
CA ALA A 29 9.61 14.07 -5.05
C ALA A 29 9.80 15.26 -4.09
N GLU A 30 9.01 16.33 -4.18
CA GLU A 30 9.04 17.43 -3.20
C GLU A 30 8.67 16.93 -1.80
N ILE A 31 7.61 16.12 -1.69
CA ILE A 31 7.20 15.48 -0.43
C ILE A 31 8.34 14.62 0.09
N PHE A 32 8.87 13.71 -0.73
CA PHE A 32 10.00 12.85 -0.37
C PHE A 32 11.21 13.63 0.15
N LEU A 33 11.61 14.68 -0.56
CA LEU A 33 12.78 15.52 -0.23
C LEU A 33 12.56 16.45 0.96
N SER A 34 11.31 16.66 1.40
CA SER A 34 11.02 17.38 2.65
C SER A 34 11.43 16.58 3.90
N TYR A 35 11.53 15.25 3.78
CA TYR A 35 11.94 14.35 4.86
C TYR A 35 13.35 13.79 4.65
N VAL A 36 13.77 13.55 3.41
CA VAL A 36 15.03 12.86 3.09
C VAL A 36 16.11 13.86 2.67
N ASN A 37 17.35 13.60 3.08
CA ASN A 37 18.46 14.49 2.75
C ASN A 37 18.79 14.39 1.25
N LYS A 38 18.61 15.50 0.52
CA LYS A 38 18.97 15.62 -0.90
C LYS A 38 20.36 15.08 -1.24
N LYS A 39 21.36 15.32 -0.36
CA LYS A 39 22.74 14.90 -0.60
C LYS A 39 22.85 13.38 -0.66
N GLU A 40 22.17 12.67 0.25
CA GLU A 40 22.13 11.21 0.29
C GLU A 40 21.48 10.64 -0.99
N VAL A 41 20.41 11.26 -1.45
CA VAL A 41 19.74 10.88 -2.71
C VAL A 41 20.66 11.10 -3.91
N TYR A 42 21.35 12.24 -3.98
CA TYR A 42 22.28 12.52 -5.09
C TYR A 42 23.46 11.54 -5.10
N GLU A 43 24.05 11.23 -3.95
CA GLU A 43 25.11 10.22 -3.83
C GLU A 43 24.61 8.84 -4.30
N PHE A 44 23.39 8.46 -3.92
CA PHE A 44 22.75 7.25 -4.42
C PHE A 44 22.62 7.24 -5.95
N VAL A 45 22.20 8.35 -6.55
CA VAL A 45 22.06 8.48 -8.01
C VAL A 45 23.40 8.29 -8.71
N ILE A 46 24.46 8.98 -8.28
CA ILE A 46 25.79 8.88 -8.91
C ILE A 46 26.36 7.46 -8.78
N ASN A 47 26.21 6.83 -7.63
CA ASN A 47 26.74 5.48 -7.39
C ASN A 47 26.03 4.39 -8.21
N ASN A 48 24.79 4.64 -8.65
CA ASN A 48 23.97 3.65 -9.34
C ASN A 48 23.68 3.99 -10.81
N ALA A 49 24.12 5.15 -11.29
CA ALA A 49 23.97 5.58 -12.68
C ALA A 49 24.62 4.60 -13.67
N PRO A 50 24.12 4.50 -14.91
CA PRO A 50 24.80 3.73 -15.95
C PRO A 50 26.19 4.32 -16.25
N ALA A 51 27.12 3.52 -16.75
CA ALA A 51 28.45 4.00 -17.12
C ALA A 51 28.47 4.79 -18.45
N ASN A 52 27.44 4.60 -19.29
CA ASN A 52 27.29 5.27 -20.58
C ASN A 52 25.92 5.99 -20.63
N PRO A 53 25.78 7.06 -21.42
CA PRO A 53 24.51 7.76 -21.60
C PRO A 53 23.37 6.80 -21.93
N GLY A 54 22.24 6.99 -21.25
CA GLY A 54 21.11 6.07 -21.30
C GLY A 54 20.35 6.00 -19.99
N ILE A 55 19.49 5.00 -19.85
CA ILE A 55 18.69 4.73 -18.66
C ILE A 55 19.02 3.32 -18.17
N LYS A 56 19.30 3.22 -16.87
CA LYS A 56 19.45 1.96 -16.14
C LYS A 56 18.28 1.82 -15.17
N THR A 57 17.60 0.70 -15.24
CA THR A 57 16.47 0.37 -14.36
C THR A 57 16.82 -0.83 -13.50
N GLU A 58 16.63 -0.71 -12.19
CA GLU A 58 16.82 -1.79 -11.22
C GLU A 58 15.55 -1.98 -10.39
N PHE A 59 15.05 -3.21 -10.32
CA PHE A 59 13.97 -3.62 -9.42
C PHE A 59 14.54 -4.15 -8.12
N LYS A 60 15.24 -3.27 -7.41
CA LYS A 60 15.86 -3.56 -6.11
C LYS A 60 15.17 -2.70 -5.06
N HIS A 61 14.83 -3.29 -3.93
CA HIS A 61 14.26 -2.56 -2.81
C HIS A 61 15.26 -1.50 -2.30
N VAL A 62 14.80 -0.25 -2.18
CA VAL A 62 15.58 0.88 -1.67
C VAL A 62 14.78 1.58 -0.59
N LYS A 63 15.46 1.93 0.49
CA LYS A 63 14.86 2.58 1.66
C LYS A 63 15.62 3.85 2.00
N PHE A 64 14.87 4.94 2.19
CA PHE A 64 15.35 6.21 2.70
C PHE A 64 14.46 6.66 3.86
N LYS A 65 14.95 6.56 5.09
CA LYS A 65 14.13 6.74 6.30
C LYS A 65 12.88 5.85 6.24
N ASP A 66 11.69 6.45 6.24
CA ASP A 66 10.39 5.76 6.21
C ASP A 66 9.86 5.57 4.78
N PHE A 67 10.58 6.03 3.74
CA PHE A 67 10.22 5.84 2.34
C PHE A 67 10.84 4.56 1.80
N GLU A 68 10.02 3.72 1.18
CA GLU A 68 10.42 2.45 0.58
C GLU A 68 9.98 2.38 -0.89
N PHE A 69 10.91 1.97 -1.76
CA PHE A 69 10.73 1.87 -3.20
C PHE A 69 11.10 0.47 -3.68
N ASN A 70 10.37 -0.07 -4.66
CA ASN A 70 10.63 -1.40 -5.22
C ASN A 70 11.66 -1.40 -6.34
N GLY A 71 12.14 -0.22 -6.72
CA GLY A 71 13.13 -0.05 -7.75
C GLY A 71 13.32 1.41 -8.10
N TYR A 72 14.16 1.63 -9.11
CA TYR A 72 14.46 2.95 -9.64
C TYR A 72 14.89 2.85 -11.10
N SER A 73 14.68 3.93 -11.84
CA SER A 73 15.39 4.22 -13.08
C SER A 73 16.30 5.42 -12.86
N ILE A 74 17.59 5.28 -13.21
CA ILE A 74 18.53 6.40 -13.27
C ILE A 74 18.97 6.58 -14.73
N GLY A 75 19.00 7.81 -15.21
CA GLY A 75 19.48 8.07 -16.55
C GLY A 75 19.97 9.48 -16.80
N TYR A 76 20.79 9.62 -17.83
CA TYR A 76 21.37 10.87 -18.28
C TYR A 76 21.62 10.80 -19.79
N LYS A 77 21.65 11.97 -20.44
CA LYS A 77 21.98 12.09 -21.87
C LYS A 77 23.41 12.58 -22.09
N ASP A 78 23.91 13.35 -21.14
CA ASP A 78 25.22 14.00 -21.11
C ASP A 78 25.62 14.27 -19.65
N ASP A 79 26.79 14.87 -19.45
CA ASP A 79 27.36 15.10 -18.12
C ASP A 79 26.75 16.31 -17.38
N THR A 80 25.69 16.94 -17.91
CA THR A 80 25.07 18.11 -17.30
C THR A 80 23.94 17.76 -16.34
N ASN A 81 23.18 16.70 -16.65
CA ASN A 81 21.97 16.36 -15.89
C ASN A 81 21.83 14.85 -15.72
N VAL A 82 21.48 14.44 -14.50
CA VAL A 82 21.14 13.06 -14.17
C VAL A 82 19.79 13.02 -13.46
N GLY A 83 18.91 12.15 -13.96
CA GLY A 83 17.57 11.95 -13.42
C GLY A 83 17.44 10.64 -12.68
N ILE A 84 16.61 10.62 -11.65
CA ILE A 84 16.13 9.40 -10.99
C ILE A 84 14.60 9.42 -10.90
N ARG A 85 13.99 8.28 -11.22
CA ARG A 85 12.58 7.99 -10.97
C ARG A 85 12.50 6.80 -10.03
N PHE A 86 11.99 7.00 -8.83
CA PHE A 86 11.78 5.91 -7.88
C PHE A 86 10.46 5.21 -8.14
N PHE A 87 10.45 3.88 -8.12
CA PHE A 87 9.20 3.13 -8.24
C PHE A 87 8.60 2.95 -6.86
N ILE A 88 7.52 3.68 -6.61
CA ILE A 88 6.74 3.49 -5.39
C ILE A 88 6.32 2.05 -5.28
N ASN A 89 6.20 1.59 -4.05
CA ASN A 89 5.71 0.26 -3.77
C ASN A 89 4.24 0.15 -4.19
N THR A 90 3.98 -0.18 -5.46
CA THR A 90 2.70 -0.78 -5.83
C THR A 90 2.83 -2.23 -5.40
N ASN A 91 2.59 -2.49 -4.12
CA ASN A 91 2.69 -3.81 -3.54
C ASN A 91 2.09 -4.86 -4.50
N THR A 92 2.95 -5.62 -5.18
CA THR A 92 2.57 -6.88 -5.80
C THR A 92 2.58 -7.89 -4.68
N HIS A 93 1.62 -7.77 -3.76
CA HIS A 93 1.36 -8.86 -2.85
C HIS A 93 0.89 -10.04 -3.68
N SER A 94 1.52 -11.20 -3.48
CA SER A 94 0.93 -12.48 -3.87
C SER A 94 -0.26 -12.74 -2.94
N ILE A 95 -1.34 -11.98 -3.11
CA ILE A 95 -2.60 -12.25 -2.43
C ILE A 95 -3.20 -13.47 -3.10
N GLU A 96 -3.43 -14.51 -2.31
CA GLU A 96 -4.11 -15.70 -2.79
C GLU A 96 -5.60 -15.39 -3.00
N LEU A 97 -6.09 -15.55 -4.24
CA LEU A 97 -7.50 -15.40 -4.61
C LEU A 97 -8.18 -16.77 -4.68
N THR A 98 -8.19 -17.48 -3.56
CA THR A 98 -8.81 -18.80 -3.41
C THR A 98 -9.94 -18.74 -2.39
N GLU A 99 -10.92 -19.66 -2.51
CA GLU A 99 -12.02 -19.80 -1.54
C GLU A 99 -12.80 -18.49 -1.31
N LEU A 100 -13.01 -17.71 -2.38
CA LEU A 100 -13.73 -16.45 -2.31
C LEU A 100 -15.24 -16.70 -2.17
N GLU A 101 -15.84 -16.04 -1.19
CA GLU A 101 -17.28 -16.03 -0.94
C GLU A 101 -17.80 -14.60 -1.07
N GLU A 102 -19.00 -14.45 -1.64
CA GLU A 102 -19.69 -13.16 -1.66
C GLU A 102 -20.19 -12.83 -0.24
N ILE A 103 -19.86 -11.64 0.24
CA ILE A 103 -20.28 -11.15 1.55
C ILE A 103 -20.81 -9.73 1.47
N ASP A 104 -21.70 -9.41 2.42
CA ASP A 104 -21.90 -8.04 2.90
C ASP A 104 -20.89 -7.80 4.04
N LEU A 105 -19.94 -6.89 3.83
CA LEU A 105 -18.88 -6.62 4.79
C LEU A 105 -19.43 -6.11 6.13
N SER A 106 -20.48 -5.30 6.11
CA SER A 106 -21.08 -4.75 7.33
C SER A 106 -21.73 -5.85 8.17
N MET A 107 -22.43 -6.80 7.51
CA MET A 107 -23.03 -7.95 8.19
C MET A 107 -21.96 -8.86 8.79
N LEU A 108 -20.87 -9.13 8.06
CA LEU A 108 -19.76 -9.95 8.57
C LEU A 108 -19.10 -9.32 9.79
N LEU A 109 -18.86 -8.01 9.76
CA LEU A 109 -18.27 -7.27 10.89
C LEU A 109 -19.21 -7.25 12.09
N ASN A 110 -20.51 -7.02 11.88
CA ASN A 110 -21.49 -7.08 12.96
C ASN A 110 -21.51 -8.46 13.63
N PHE A 111 -21.48 -9.55 12.85
CA PHE A 111 -21.34 -10.89 13.39
C PHE A 111 -20.08 -11.06 14.24
N ALA A 112 -18.92 -10.60 13.75
CA ALA A 112 -17.67 -10.70 14.50
C ALA A 112 -17.69 -9.90 15.81
N ILE A 113 -18.33 -8.73 15.81
CA ILE A 113 -18.53 -7.87 16.97
C ILE A 113 -19.45 -8.54 17.99
N GLU A 114 -20.60 -9.04 17.55
CA GLU A 114 -21.56 -9.74 18.41
C GLU A 114 -20.91 -10.97 19.05
N TYR A 115 -20.19 -11.78 18.26
CA TYR A 115 -19.46 -12.93 18.77
C TYR A 115 -18.40 -12.54 19.81
N SER A 116 -17.62 -11.50 19.53
CA SER A 116 -16.55 -11.03 20.44
C SER A 116 -17.12 -10.49 21.74
N THR A 117 -18.19 -9.70 21.69
CA THR A 117 -18.83 -9.13 22.88
C THR A 117 -19.52 -10.19 23.74
N LEU A 118 -19.97 -11.30 23.15
CA LEU A 118 -20.50 -12.45 23.89
C LEU A 118 -19.41 -13.29 24.56
N LYS A 119 -18.22 -13.40 23.95
CA LYS A 119 -17.12 -14.24 24.45
C LYS A 119 -16.24 -13.56 25.49
N GLN A 120 -16.13 -12.24 25.43
CA GLN A 120 -15.23 -11.47 26.28
C GLN A 120 -15.84 -10.11 26.61
N ASN A 121 -15.42 -9.53 27.73
CA ASN A 121 -15.88 -8.21 28.17
C ASN A 121 -15.15 -7.09 27.41
N ILE A 122 -15.51 -6.91 26.14
CA ILE A 122 -14.99 -5.89 25.24
C ILE A 122 -16.08 -4.86 24.89
N THR A 123 -15.71 -3.59 24.83
CA THR A 123 -16.55 -2.51 24.29
C THR A 123 -16.10 -2.16 22.88
N ILE A 124 -17.00 -2.24 21.89
CA ILE A 124 -16.67 -1.98 20.48
C ILE A 124 -17.51 -0.81 19.95
N THR A 125 -16.84 0.17 19.34
CA THR A 125 -17.49 1.27 18.60
C THR A 125 -17.28 1.09 17.11
N THR A 126 -18.29 1.37 16.28
CA THR A 126 -18.22 1.16 14.83
C THR A 126 -18.39 2.46 14.03
N MET A 127 -17.71 2.53 12.89
CA MET A 127 -17.86 3.56 11.87
C MET A 127 -17.79 2.92 10.48
N PHE A 128 -18.91 2.36 10.02
CA PHE A 128 -18.94 1.67 8.72
C PHE A 128 -19.33 2.62 7.60
N ASP A 129 -18.62 2.50 6.49
CA ASP A 129 -18.96 3.14 5.22
C ASP A 129 -20.06 2.34 4.51
N PRO A 130 -21.30 2.87 4.40
CA PRO A 130 -22.42 2.16 3.78
C PRO A 130 -22.32 2.09 2.24
N SER A 131 -21.34 2.75 1.63
CA SER A 131 -21.12 2.72 0.18
C SER A 131 -20.36 1.49 -0.30
N ILE A 132 -19.81 0.69 0.63
CA ILE A 132 -19.12 -0.56 0.31
C ILE A 132 -20.15 -1.57 -0.23
N PRO A 133 -20.02 -2.00 -1.51
CA PRO A 133 -20.93 -2.99 -2.09
C PRO A 133 -20.64 -4.39 -1.52
N THR A 134 -21.43 -5.39 -1.93
CA THR A 134 -21.02 -6.79 -1.71
C THR A 134 -19.70 -7.08 -2.40
N ILE A 135 -18.87 -7.91 -1.76
CA ILE A 135 -17.52 -8.21 -2.20
C ILE A 135 -17.25 -9.71 -2.12
N LEU A 136 -16.36 -10.18 -2.99
CA LEU A 136 -15.78 -11.52 -2.93
C LEU A 136 -14.50 -11.49 -2.09
N VAL A 137 -14.47 -12.29 -1.03
CA VAL A 137 -13.33 -12.33 -0.09
C VAL A 137 -13.17 -13.73 0.51
N HIS A 138 -11.97 -14.06 0.98
CA HIS A 138 -11.76 -15.25 1.79
C HIS A 138 -12.35 -15.05 3.20
N LYS A 139 -13.65 -15.33 3.33
CA LYS A 139 -14.48 -15.00 4.51
C LYS A 139 -13.93 -15.59 5.82
N LYS A 140 -13.56 -16.87 5.81
CA LYS A 140 -13.00 -17.54 7.00
C LYS A 140 -11.73 -16.85 7.49
N ALA A 141 -10.76 -16.63 6.59
CA ALA A 141 -9.51 -15.96 6.95
C ALA A 141 -9.74 -14.55 7.51
N LEU A 142 -10.70 -13.81 6.96
CA LEU A 142 -11.04 -12.47 7.44
C LEU A 142 -11.58 -12.51 8.88
N LEU A 143 -12.50 -13.44 9.17
CA LEU A 143 -13.02 -13.64 10.53
C LEU A 143 -11.92 -14.05 11.51
N ASP A 144 -11.09 -15.03 11.14
CA ASP A 144 -10.00 -15.53 11.99
C ASP A 144 -9.06 -14.37 12.38
N ILE A 145 -8.71 -13.51 11.42
CA ILE A 145 -7.85 -12.33 11.66
C ILE A 145 -8.54 -11.29 12.54
N ILE A 146 -9.83 -11.01 12.33
CA ILE A 146 -10.57 -10.05 13.15
C ILE A 146 -10.68 -10.56 14.60
N PHE A 147 -10.99 -11.84 14.80
CA PHE A 147 -11.04 -12.43 16.14
C PHE A 147 -9.66 -12.39 16.80
N ASP A 148 -8.60 -12.69 16.06
CA ASP A 148 -7.23 -12.54 16.53
C ASP A 148 -6.89 -11.10 16.94
N MET A 149 -7.37 -10.08 16.23
CA MET A 149 -7.14 -8.67 16.55
C MET A 149 -7.90 -8.22 17.81
N LEU A 150 -9.08 -8.79 18.04
CA LEU A 150 -9.97 -8.45 19.15
C LEU A 150 -9.69 -9.27 20.40
N GLU A 151 -8.90 -10.35 20.32
CA GLU A 151 -8.64 -11.25 21.44
C GLU A 151 -8.06 -10.50 22.65
N ASN A 152 -8.67 -10.73 23.82
CA ASN A 152 -8.27 -10.17 25.12
C ASN A 152 -8.23 -8.62 25.15
N GLN A 153 -8.93 -7.96 24.24
CA GLN A 153 -9.04 -6.50 24.23
C GLN A 153 -10.20 -6.02 25.11
N LYS A 154 -10.02 -4.86 25.75
CA LYS A 154 -11.08 -4.20 26.54
C LYS A 154 -11.92 -3.24 25.71
N GLU A 155 -11.28 -2.61 24.73
CA GLU A 155 -11.91 -1.63 23.85
C GLU A 155 -11.37 -1.76 22.43
N ALA A 156 -12.24 -1.52 21.46
CA ALA A 156 -11.85 -1.41 20.05
C ALA A 156 -12.75 -0.41 19.30
N ILE A 157 -12.18 0.25 18.30
CA ILE A 157 -12.93 1.01 17.30
C ILE A 157 -12.72 0.32 15.95
N ILE A 158 -13.81 -0.09 15.31
CA ILE A 158 -13.78 -0.72 13.98
C ILE A 158 -14.37 0.24 12.97
N SER A 159 -13.60 0.59 11.95
CA SER A 159 -14.02 1.48 10.87
C SER A 159 -13.80 0.87 9.51
N THR A 160 -14.65 1.17 8.54
CA THR A 160 -14.42 0.80 7.14
C THR A 160 -14.37 2.03 6.24
N LYS A 161 -13.60 1.95 5.15
CA LYS A 161 -13.61 2.94 4.07
C LYS A 161 -13.17 2.34 2.75
N ILE A 162 -13.62 2.92 1.66
CA ILE A 162 -13.07 2.68 0.32
C ILE A 162 -11.97 3.72 0.06
N ASN A 163 -10.75 3.30 -0.27
CA ASN A 163 -9.72 4.23 -0.72
C ASN A 163 -9.93 4.55 -2.21
N VAL A 164 -9.90 5.84 -2.56
CA VAL A 164 -9.99 6.32 -3.95
C VAL A 164 -8.59 6.71 -4.41
N GLY A 165 -8.16 6.22 -5.57
CA GLY A 165 -6.83 6.49 -6.13
C GLY A 165 -5.75 5.47 -5.77
N GLU A 166 -5.95 4.70 -4.70
CA GLU A 166 -5.10 3.55 -4.35
C GLU A 166 -5.65 2.24 -4.92
N TYR A 167 -4.75 1.33 -5.30
CA TYR A 167 -5.11 0.01 -5.80
C TYR A 167 -4.11 -1.05 -5.34
N ILE A 168 -4.61 -2.27 -5.14
CA ILE A 168 -3.79 -3.49 -5.02
C ILE A 168 -3.70 -4.12 -6.41
N LYS A 169 -2.50 -4.51 -6.82
CA LYS A 169 -2.27 -5.20 -8.09
C LYS A 169 -2.10 -6.70 -7.85
N ILE A 170 -3.03 -7.51 -8.37
CA ILE A 170 -3.01 -8.98 -8.26
C ILE A 170 -3.09 -9.55 -9.68
N ASN A 171 -2.15 -10.41 -10.07
CA ASN A 171 -2.09 -11.02 -11.42
C ASN A 171 -2.27 -9.98 -12.55
N ASP A 172 -1.52 -8.88 -12.46
CA ASP A 172 -1.59 -7.73 -13.37
C ASP A 172 -2.89 -6.93 -13.42
N LYS A 173 -3.94 -7.34 -12.71
CA LYS A 173 -5.20 -6.60 -12.56
C LYS A 173 -5.16 -5.68 -11.34
N LYS A 174 -5.65 -4.45 -11.51
CA LYS A 174 -5.76 -3.46 -10.43
C LYS A 174 -7.13 -3.56 -9.77
N TYR A 175 -7.15 -3.67 -8.46
CA TYR A 175 -8.34 -3.69 -7.63
C TYR A 175 -8.33 -2.49 -6.69
N GLN A 176 -9.46 -1.81 -6.57
CA GLN A 176 -9.63 -0.77 -5.55
C GLN A 176 -9.49 -1.37 -4.15
N ILE A 177 -9.07 -0.57 -3.17
CA ILE A 177 -8.82 -1.04 -1.80
C ILE A 177 -10.00 -0.69 -0.89
N ILE A 178 -10.44 -1.67 -0.12
CA ILE A 178 -11.26 -1.47 1.08
C ILE A 178 -10.34 -1.60 2.28
N GLU A 179 -10.42 -0.64 3.20
CA GLU A 179 -9.73 -0.72 4.49
C GLU A 179 -10.71 -1.04 5.61
N ILE A 180 -10.31 -1.98 6.47
CA ILE A 180 -10.89 -2.18 7.79
C ILE A 180 -9.84 -1.73 8.81
N GLY A 181 -10.10 -0.62 9.48
CA GLY A 181 -9.29 -0.14 10.59
C GLY A 181 -9.81 -0.71 11.90
N ILE A 182 -8.94 -1.34 12.68
CA ILE A 182 -9.25 -1.83 14.03
C ILE A 182 -8.29 -1.12 14.98
N LYS A 183 -8.76 -0.04 15.62
CA LYS A 183 -8.00 0.63 16.68
C LYS A 183 -8.22 -0.07 17.99
N THR A 184 -7.14 -0.56 18.58
CA THR A 184 -7.11 -1.26 19.86
C THR A 184 -5.66 -1.32 20.33
N LYS A 185 -5.37 -1.94 21.48
CA LYS A 185 -3.99 -2.14 21.92
C LYS A 185 -3.38 -3.33 21.18
N PRO A 186 -2.42 -3.13 20.25
CA PRO A 186 -1.81 -4.25 19.55
C PRO A 186 -1.09 -5.17 20.54
N HIS A 187 -1.17 -6.48 20.32
CA HIS A 187 -0.56 -7.50 21.18
C HIS A 187 0.30 -8.51 20.42
N LYS A 188 0.18 -8.56 19.09
CA LYS A 188 1.00 -9.40 18.21
C LYS A 188 1.10 -8.78 16.81
N THR A 189 2.12 -9.16 16.07
CA THR A 189 2.17 -8.88 14.62
C THR A 189 1.30 -9.90 13.90
N ILE A 190 0.40 -9.41 13.06
CA ILE A 190 -0.49 -10.25 12.25
C ILE A 190 -0.04 -10.20 10.79
N LYS A 191 -0.08 -11.36 10.14
CA LYS A 191 0.22 -11.56 8.72
C LYS A 191 -0.90 -12.38 8.09
N SER A 192 -1.12 -12.19 6.79
CA SER A 192 -2.08 -12.96 6.02
C SER A 192 -1.56 -13.19 4.60
N PRO A 193 -1.76 -14.37 4.01
CA PRO A 193 -1.56 -14.58 2.58
C PRO A 193 -2.72 -14.02 1.74
N TYR A 194 -3.86 -13.69 2.36
CA TYR A 194 -5.08 -13.23 1.67
C TYR A 194 -5.29 -11.72 1.71
N PHE A 195 -4.68 -11.02 2.68
CA PHE A 195 -4.87 -9.58 2.90
C PHE A 195 -3.55 -8.88 3.19
N GLU A 196 -3.42 -7.63 2.76
CA GLU A 196 -2.34 -6.77 3.23
C GLU A 196 -2.70 -6.26 4.63
N ILE A 197 -1.81 -6.47 5.61
CA ILE A 197 -2.03 -6.06 7.00
C ILE A 197 -0.96 -5.05 7.40
N LEU A 198 -1.39 -3.84 7.75
CA LEU A 198 -0.54 -2.84 8.39
C LEU A 198 -0.68 -2.96 9.91
N ASN A 199 0.41 -3.29 10.58
CA ASN A 199 0.49 -3.33 12.04
C ASN A 199 0.97 -1.96 12.52
N LYS A 200 0.14 -1.26 13.30
CA LYS A 200 0.42 0.10 13.81
C LYS A 200 0.52 0.08 15.34
N ASP A 201 1.05 1.15 15.91
CA ASP A 201 1.14 1.29 17.37
C ASP A 201 -0.24 1.42 18.04
N ASP A 202 -1.24 1.93 17.31
CA ASP A 202 -2.61 2.17 17.79
C ASP A 202 -3.65 1.17 17.25
N GLY A 203 -3.21 0.09 16.61
CA GLY A 203 -4.09 -0.96 16.10
C GLY A 203 -3.61 -1.60 14.81
N TYR A 204 -4.57 -1.97 13.96
CA TYR A 204 -4.32 -2.67 12.70
C TYR A 204 -5.14 -2.08 11.56
N ILE A 205 -4.63 -2.21 10.34
CA ILE A 205 -5.40 -1.98 9.12
C ILE A 205 -5.34 -3.24 8.25
N ILE A 206 -6.50 -3.75 7.88
CA ILE A 206 -6.66 -4.81 6.89
C ILE A 206 -7.03 -4.15 5.57
N LYS A 207 -6.22 -4.34 4.54
CA LYS A 207 -6.50 -3.89 3.18
C LYS A 207 -6.97 -5.07 2.35
N ILE A 208 -8.16 -4.93 1.79
CA ILE A 208 -8.86 -5.96 1.02
C ILE A 208 -9.05 -5.46 -0.42
N PRO A 209 -8.75 -6.27 -1.45
CA PRO A 209 -9.08 -5.93 -2.83
C PRO A 209 -10.62 -5.95 -3.01
N LEU A 210 -11.17 -4.89 -3.60
CA LEU A 210 -12.57 -4.83 -4.01
C LEU A 210 -12.77 -5.71 -5.25
N ILE A 211 -13.21 -6.94 -5.04
CA ILE A 211 -13.55 -7.91 -6.09
C ILE A 211 -15.07 -8.04 -6.13
N LYS A 212 -15.69 -7.71 -7.27
CA LYS A 212 -17.15 -7.79 -7.44
C LYS A 212 -17.60 -9.06 -8.15
N GLU A 213 -16.77 -9.58 -9.05
CA GLU A 213 -17.06 -10.78 -9.84
C GLU A 213 -15.75 -11.59 -9.99
N ILE A 214 -15.89 -12.92 -10.03
CA ILE A 214 -14.79 -13.81 -10.42
C ILE A 214 -14.76 -13.78 -11.95
N ASP A 215 -13.67 -13.31 -12.56
CA ASP A 215 -13.48 -13.48 -13.99
C ASP A 215 -13.38 -15.00 -14.28
N GLU A 216 -14.39 -15.58 -14.94
CA GLU A 216 -14.41 -17.01 -15.30
C GLU A 216 -13.28 -17.41 -16.29
N ASN A 217 -12.46 -16.47 -16.76
CA ASN A 217 -11.45 -16.67 -17.80
C ASN A 217 -10.07 -17.14 -17.32
N ASN A 218 -9.90 -17.49 -16.04
CA ASN A 218 -8.59 -17.95 -15.51
C ASN A 218 -8.47 -19.47 -15.31
N ASN A 219 -9.35 -20.27 -15.92
CA ASN A 219 -9.21 -21.74 -15.98
C ASN A 219 -9.13 -22.23 -17.44
N THR A 220 -7.99 -21.98 -18.10
CA THR A 220 -7.51 -22.77 -19.25
C THR A 220 -6.00 -22.84 -19.25
#